data_AF-A0A485BZJ8-F1
#
_entry.id   AF-A0A485BZJ8-F1
#
_cell.length_a   1.000
_cell.length_b   1.000
_cell.length_c   1.000
_cell.angle_alpha   90.00
_cell.angle_beta   90.00
_cell.angle_gamma   90.00
#
_symmetry.space_group_name_H-M   'P 1'
#
loop_
_entity.id
_entity.type
_entity.pdbx_description
1 polymer ?
#
loop_
_entity_poly.entity_id
_entity_poly.type
_entity_poly.pdbx_seq_one_letter_code
_entity_poly.pdbx_strand_id
1 'polypeptide(L)'
;MPICRWRSITSGYFAGCLRAQEGSTAEIDETTVAYHFHEPLGVVGQIIPWNFPLLMAAWKLAPALAAGNCVVLKPAEQTPLSITLLLEIIGDLFPAGVLNVVQGFGKEAGEALATSKRIAKIAFTGSTPVGRHILACAAENIIPATVELGGKSPNIYFADVMDGEEEFIEKAVEGLVLGFFNQGEVCTCPSRALIHESIYEPFMARVMAKVAQIRRGDPFDTDTMIGAQASRQQFDKILSYIKIAREEGGQILTGGERASIAAELDNGLLHSANPD
;
A
#
# COMPACT_ATOMS: atom_id res chain seq x y z
N MET A 1 12.47 -18.63 23.67
CA MET A 1 12.77 -17.41 22.87
C MET A 1 11.47 -16.73 22.40
N PRO A 2 10.68 -16.09 23.27
CA PRO A 2 9.45 -15.40 22.84
C PRO A 2 9.68 -14.01 22.19
N ILE A 3 10.83 -13.36 22.44
CA ILE A 3 11.08 -11.95 22.07
C ILE A 3 11.31 -11.72 20.54
N CYS A 4 11.44 -12.76 19.71
CA CYS A 4 11.77 -12.61 18.27
C CYS A 4 10.62 -12.88 17.29
N ARG A 5 9.40 -13.23 17.74
CA ARG A 5 8.33 -13.69 16.83
C ARG A 5 7.69 -12.60 15.95
N TRP A 6 7.78 -11.33 16.33
CA TRP A 6 7.27 -10.20 15.53
C TRP A 6 8.30 -9.10 15.34
N ARG A 7 9.51 -9.48 14.91
CA ARG A 7 10.61 -8.55 14.65
C ARG A 7 10.73 -8.23 13.16
N SER A 8 9.67 -7.65 12.58
CA SER A 8 9.79 -6.94 11.30
C SER A 8 10.53 -5.60 11.50
N ILE A 9 11.12 -5.02 10.44
CA ILE A 9 11.76 -3.70 10.51
C ILE A 9 10.79 -2.66 11.10
N THR A 10 9.55 -2.65 10.64
CA THR A 10 8.49 -1.74 11.10
C THR A 10 8.14 -1.95 12.58
N SER A 11 7.92 -3.20 13.00
CA SER A 11 7.55 -3.49 14.40
C SER A 11 8.71 -3.17 15.36
N GLY A 12 9.95 -3.47 14.97
CA GLY A 12 11.14 -3.13 15.74
C GLY A 12 11.34 -1.62 15.88
N TYR A 13 11.07 -0.86 14.82
CA TYR A 13 11.08 0.59 14.84
C TYR A 13 10.09 1.16 15.87
N PHE A 14 8.82 0.77 15.81
CA PHE A 14 7.80 1.29 16.75
C PHE A 14 7.98 0.82 18.19
N ALA A 15 8.55 -0.37 18.40
CA ALA A 15 8.99 -0.80 19.74
C ALA A 15 10.09 0.12 20.29
N GLY A 16 10.99 0.61 19.43
CA GLY A 16 11.96 1.65 19.77
C GLY A 16 11.30 2.99 20.07
N CYS A 17 10.35 3.43 19.23
CA CYS A 17 9.61 4.68 19.45
C CYS A 17 8.90 4.71 20.80
N LEU A 18 8.26 3.61 21.22
CA LEU A 18 7.61 3.51 22.53
C LEU A 18 8.60 3.80 23.68
N ARG A 19 9.85 3.31 23.57
CA ARG A 19 10.87 3.51 24.60
C ARG A 19 11.49 4.91 24.59
N ALA A 20 11.40 5.60 23.46
CA ALA A 20 11.95 6.93 23.25
C ALA A 20 10.88 8.04 23.37
N GLN A 21 9.61 7.68 23.58
CA GLN A 21 8.54 8.65 23.69
C GLN A 21 8.64 9.41 25.01
N GLU A 22 8.81 10.72 24.92
CA GLU A 22 8.87 11.64 26.06
C GLU A 22 7.70 12.64 25.99
N GLY A 23 7.24 13.07 27.17
CA GLY A 23 6.28 14.16 27.30
C GLY A 23 6.99 15.52 27.28
N SER A 24 6.21 16.59 27.42
CA SER A 24 6.75 17.92 27.67
C SER A 24 6.23 18.47 29.00
N THR A 25 7.03 19.32 29.63
CA THR A 25 6.62 20.08 30.80
C THR A 25 7.02 21.53 30.60
N ALA A 26 6.21 22.45 31.11
CA ALA A 26 6.48 23.88 31.02
C ALA A 26 6.12 24.55 32.34
N GLU A 27 7.00 25.39 32.85
CA GLU A 27 6.66 26.34 33.91
C GLU A 27 5.79 27.44 33.28
N ILE A 28 4.57 27.62 33.77
CA ILE A 28 3.67 28.68 33.31
C ILE A 28 3.95 29.96 34.11
N ASP A 29 4.06 29.82 35.42
CA ASP A 29 4.37 30.88 36.39
C ASP A 29 5.01 30.28 37.66
N GLU A 30 5.34 31.15 38.62
CA GLU A 30 6.01 30.81 39.88
C GLU A 30 5.35 29.70 40.71
N THR A 31 4.06 29.43 40.48
CA THR A 31 3.27 28.46 41.27
C THR A 31 2.61 27.38 40.41
N THR A 32 2.82 27.39 39.09
CA THR A 32 2.08 26.55 38.14
C THR A 32 3.00 25.89 37.13
N VAL A 33 2.93 24.56 37.04
CA VAL A 33 3.63 23.76 36.03
C VAL A 33 2.62 23.00 35.19
N ALA A 34 2.77 23.06 33.87
CA ALA A 34 2.04 22.25 32.91
C ALA A 34 2.78 20.93 32.64
N TYR A 35 2.05 19.82 32.69
CA TYR A 35 2.51 18.51 32.26
C TYR A 35 1.67 18.05 31.08
N HIS A 36 2.30 17.57 30.02
CA HIS A 36 1.61 17.05 28.84
C HIS A 36 1.84 15.54 28.72
N PHE A 37 0.75 14.78 28.71
CA PHE A 37 0.76 13.32 28.56
C PHE A 37 0.16 12.93 27.21
N HIS A 38 0.79 11.97 26.55
CA HIS A 38 0.27 11.36 25.32
C HIS A 38 -0.43 10.06 25.65
N GLU A 39 -1.72 10.13 25.92
CA GLU A 39 -2.55 8.97 26.27
C GLU A 39 -3.03 8.20 25.02
N PRO A 40 -3.25 6.88 25.12
CA PRO A 40 -3.91 6.12 24.06
C PRO A 40 -5.32 6.68 23.81
N LEU A 41 -5.74 6.67 22.54
CA LEU A 41 -7.08 7.09 22.16
C LEU A 41 -8.14 6.08 22.62
N GLY A 42 -7.77 4.81 22.73
CA GLY A 42 -8.67 3.71 23.13
C GLY A 42 -8.75 2.64 22.04
N VAL A 43 -9.96 2.37 21.54
CA VAL A 43 -10.16 1.37 20.48
C VAL A 43 -10.03 2.01 19.10
N VAL A 44 -9.10 1.53 18.28
CA VAL A 44 -8.84 2.02 16.93
C VAL A 44 -9.38 1.02 15.90
N GLY A 45 -10.31 1.48 15.06
CA GLY A 45 -10.76 0.74 13.89
C GLY A 45 -9.77 0.88 12.74
N GLN A 46 -9.37 -0.23 12.12
CA GLN A 46 -8.38 -0.24 11.04
C GLN A 46 -8.90 -1.04 9.85
N ILE A 47 -8.79 -0.49 8.64
CA ILE A 47 -9.20 -1.15 7.40
C ILE A 47 -8.03 -1.10 6.41
N ILE A 48 -7.54 -2.26 5.95
CA ILE A 48 -6.38 -2.38 5.05
C ILE A 48 -6.76 -2.94 3.67
N PRO A 49 -6.01 -2.57 2.61
CA PRO A 49 -6.20 -3.09 1.26
C PRO A 49 -5.53 -4.45 1.06
N TRP A 50 -5.66 -4.98 -0.16
CA TRP A 50 -5.16 -6.30 -0.57
C TRP A 50 -3.76 -6.29 -1.20
N ASN A 51 -3.23 -5.15 -1.61
CA ASN A 51 -2.02 -5.09 -2.42
C ASN A 51 -0.73 -5.41 -1.66
N PHE A 52 -0.66 -5.07 -0.36
CA PHE A 52 0.44 -5.49 0.51
C PHE A 52 -0.08 -5.90 1.91
N PRO A 53 -0.78 -7.04 2.05
CA PRO A 53 -1.59 -7.32 3.24
C PRO A 53 -0.80 -7.27 4.55
N LEU A 54 0.35 -7.97 4.62
CA LEU A 54 1.20 -8.01 5.80
C LEU A 54 1.88 -6.67 6.10
N LEU A 55 2.36 -5.97 5.07
CA LEU A 55 2.98 -4.66 5.23
C LEU A 55 1.96 -3.64 5.74
N MET A 56 0.76 -3.62 5.17
CA MET A 56 -0.32 -2.71 5.59
C MET A 56 -0.80 -3.02 7.00
N ALA A 57 -0.86 -4.30 7.38
CA ALA A 57 -1.11 -4.69 8.76
C ALA A 57 -0.01 -4.17 9.69
N ALA A 58 1.28 -4.36 9.36
CA ALA A 58 2.38 -3.85 10.17
C ALA A 58 2.34 -2.32 10.30
N TRP A 59 2.09 -1.59 9.20
CA TRP A 59 1.96 -0.14 9.18
C TRP A 59 0.85 0.40 10.07
N LYS A 60 -0.25 -0.34 10.25
CA LYS A 60 -1.36 0.10 11.10
C LYS A 60 -1.27 -0.42 12.53
N LEU A 61 -0.93 -1.69 12.71
CA LEU A 61 -0.87 -2.34 14.02
C LEU A 61 0.28 -1.80 14.87
N ALA A 62 1.49 -1.70 14.31
CA ALA A 62 2.68 -1.32 15.07
C ALA A 62 2.55 0.06 15.76
N PRO A 63 2.19 1.16 15.07
CA PRO A 63 2.02 2.45 15.75
C PRO A 63 0.86 2.47 16.74
N ALA A 64 -0.27 1.81 16.41
CA ALA A 64 -1.45 1.82 17.29
C ALA A 64 -1.18 1.07 18.60
N LEU A 65 -0.59 -0.11 18.51
CA LEU A 65 -0.23 -0.93 19.67
C LEU A 65 0.90 -0.28 20.48
N ALA A 66 1.90 0.31 19.82
CA ALA A 66 2.97 1.05 20.51
C ALA A 66 2.41 2.23 21.31
N ALA A 67 1.44 2.97 20.75
CA ALA A 67 0.76 4.05 21.46
C ALA A 67 -0.23 3.56 22.54
N GLY A 68 -0.31 2.26 22.82
CA GLY A 68 -1.15 1.70 23.90
C GLY A 68 -2.63 1.49 23.54
N ASN A 69 -2.99 1.49 22.25
CA ASN A 69 -4.38 1.32 21.81
C ASN A 69 -4.76 -0.16 21.65
N CYS A 70 -6.05 -0.46 21.80
CA CYS A 70 -6.63 -1.71 21.32
C CYS A 70 -7.08 -1.54 19.86
N VAL A 71 -7.05 -2.62 19.07
CA VAL A 71 -7.33 -2.57 17.63
C VAL A 71 -8.45 -3.54 17.23
N VAL A 72 -9.32 -3.07 16.34
CA VAL A 72 -10.19 -3.90 15.51
C VAL A 72 -9.77 -3.71 14.05
N LEU A 73 -9.14 -4.73 13.47
CA LEU A 73 -8.63 -4.71 12.11
C LEU A 73 -9.53 -5.50 11.16
N LYS A 74 -9.92 -4.88 10.05
CA LYS A 74 -10.60 -5.52 8.92
C LYS A 74 -9.67 -5.56 7.72
N PRO A 75 -9.16 -6.74 7.31
CA PRO A 75 -8.38 -6.87 6.10
C PRO A 75 -9.25 -6.96 4.85
N ALA A 76 -8.64 -6.79 3.68
CA ALA A 76 -9.33 -6.94 2.41
C ALA A 76 -9.79 -8.39 2.18
N GLU A 77 -10.99 -8.56 1.66
CA GLU A 77 -11.62 -9.85 1.39
C GLU A 77 -10.88 -10.69 0.34
N GLN A 78 -10.07 -10.06 -0.51
CA GLN A 78 -9.24 -10.74 -1.51
C GLN A 78 -8.03 -11.45 -0.88
N THR A 79 -7.55 -10.97 0.27
CA THR A 79 -6.29 -11.45 0.89
C THR A 79 -6.42 -11.68 2.41
N PRO A 80 -7.41 -12.46 2.88
CA PRO A 80 -7.62 -12.66 4.31
C PRO A 80 -6.58 -13.59 4.95
N LEU A 81 -6.05 -14.54 4.17
CA LEU A 81 -5.30 -15.69 4.68
C LEU A 81 -3.99 -15.31 5.37
N SER A 82 -3.20 -14.40 4.79
CA SER A 82 -1.91 -13.99 5.36
C SER A 82 -2.07 -13.30 6.72
N ILE A 83 -3.17 -12.57 6.92
CA ILE A 83 -3.49 -11.96 8.21
C ILE A 83 -3.92 -13.02 9.23
N THR A 84 -4.71 -14.01 8.82
CA THR A 84 -5.06 -15.14 9.69
C THR A 84 -3.82 -15.88 10.16
N LEU A 85 -2.91 -16.23 9.24
CA LEU A 85 -1.64 -16.90 9.58
C LEU A 85 -0.74 -16.03 10.46
N LEU A 86 -0.71 -14.71 10.24
CA LEU A 86 0.00 -13.78 11.11
C LEU A 86 -0.51 -13.88 12.56
N LEU A 87 -1.83 -13.90 12.76
CA LEU A 87 -2.42 -14.02 14.10
C LEU A 87 -2.12 -15.37 14.77
N GLU A 88 -2.01 -16.46 14.03
CA GLU A 88 -1.58 -17.75 14.60
C GLU A 88 -0.16 -17.67 15.18
N ILE A 89 0.70 -16.81 14.61
CA ILE A 89 2.10 -16.65 15.02
C ILE A 89 2.25 -15.67 16.18
N ILE A 90 1.46 -14.59 16.21
CA ILE A 90 1.62 -13.47 17.16
C ILE A 90 0.51 -13.33 18.18
N GLY A 91 -0.59 -14.08 18.05
CA GLY A 91 -1.78 -13.91 18.88
C GLY A 91 -1.54 -14.16 20.37
N ASP A 92 -0.60 -15.05 20.71
CA ASP A 92 -0.21 -15.36 22.09
C ASP A 92 0.65 -14.25 22.74
N LEU A 93 1.14 -13.29 21.96
CA LEU A 93 1.95 -12.17 22.46
C LEU A 93 1.09 -11.08 23.11
N PHE A 94 -0.21 -11.04 22.83
CA PHE A 94 -1.10 -9.96 23.26
C PHE A 94 -2.15 -10.45 24.27
N PRO A 95 -2.50 -9.64 25.29
CA PRO A 95 -3.67 -9.90 26.10
C PRO A 95 -4.94 -10.02 25.23
N ALA A 96 -5.89 -10.86 25.68
CA ALA A 96 -7.15 -11.03 24.98
C ALA A 96 -7.88 -9.70 24.76
N GLY A 97 -8.33 -9.45 23.53
CA GLY A 97 -9.04 -8.23 23.16
C GLY A 97 -8.17 -7.04 22.75
N VAL A 98 -6.83 -7.09 22.91
CA VAL A 98 -5.93 -6.02 22.45
C VAL A 98 -5.88 -5.94 20.92
N LEU A 99 -5.85 -7.09 20.25
CA LEU A 99 -5.91 -7.19 18.79
C LEU A 99 -7.05 -8.12 18.39
N ASN A 100 -8.02 -7.57 17.67
CA ASN A 100 -9.14 -8.32 17.11
C ASN A 100 -9.12 -8.15 15.59
N VAL A 101 -9.25 -9.25 14.86
CA VAL A 101 -9.35 -9.22 13.40
C VAL A 101 -10.71 -9.73 12.98
N VAL A 102 -11.41 -8.95 12.16
CA VAL A 102 -12.75 -9.28 11.66
C VAL A 102 -12.69 -9.37 10.14
N GLN A 103 -12.88 -10.58 9.63
CA GLN A 103 -12.97 -10.85 8.19
C GLN A 103 -14.36 -10.45 7.66
N GLY A 104 -14.43 -10.04 6.40
CA GLY A 104 -15.72 -9.76 5.74
C GLY A 104 -15.60 -8.78 4.58
N PHE A 105 -16.72 -8.49 3.95
CA PHE A 105 -16.79 -7.53 2.84
C PHE A 105 -16.80 -6.08 3.33
N GLY A 106 -16.37 -5.16 2.47
CA GLY A 106 -16.39 -3.72 2.77
C GLY A 106 -17.78 -3.19 3.16
N LYS A 107 -18.83 -3.60 2.43
CA LYS A 107 -20.22 -3.15 2.67
C LYS A 107 -20.83 -3.63 3.98
N GLU A 108 -20.27 -4.68 4.58
CA GLU A 108 -20.80 -5.29 5.80
C GLU A 108 -19.87 -5.01 6.99
N ALA A 109 -18.72 -5.68 7.04
CA ALA A 109 -17.76 -5.54 8.13
C ALA A 109 -17.06 -4.17 8.13
N GLY A 110 -16.74 -3.64 6.95
CA GLY A 110 -16.12 -2.32 6.82
C GLY A 110 -17.04 -1.20 7.26
N GLU A 111 -18.29 -1.21 6.78
CA GLU A 111 -19.32 -0.22 7.12
C GLU A 111 -19.68 -0.25 8.61
N ALA A 112 -19.88 -1.44 9.16
CA ALA A 112 -20.17 -1.61 10.58
C ALA A 112 -19.03 -1.07 11.46
N LEU A 113 -17.78 -1.25 11.05
CA LEU A 113 -16.63 -0.69 11.76
C LEU A 113 -16.56 0.83 11.61
N ALA A 114 -16.80 1.37 10.42
CA ALA A 114 -16.72 2.80 10.14
C ALA A 114 -17.78 3.63 10.87
N THR A 115 -18.98 3.09 11.02
CA THR A 115 -20.11 3.76 11.69
C THR A 115 -20.19 3.48 13.19
N SER A 116 -19.35 2.58 13.71
CA SER A 116 -19.36 2.17 15.12
C SER A 116 -19.07 3.34 16.07
N LYS A 117 -19.98 3.57 17.01
CA LYS A 117 -19.80 4.54 18.11
C LYS A 117 -18.83 4.06 19.21
N ARG A 118 -18.27 2.85 19.07
CA ARG A 118 -17.39 2.22 20.07
C ARG A 118 -15.90 2.37 19.76
N ILE A 119 -15.55 2.94 18.61
CA ILE A 119 -14.15 3.23 18.28
C ILE A 119 -13.86 4.70 18.56
N ALA A 120 -12.64 4.98 19.02
CA ALA A 120 -12.15 6.33 19.29
C ALA A 120 -11.39 6.95 18.11
N LYS A 121 -11.03 6.13 17.11
CA LYS A 121 -10.32 6.55 15.88
C LYS A 121 -10.54 5.53 14.78
N ILE A 122 -10.55 5.99 13.52
CA ILE A 122 -10.49 5.12 12.34
C ILE A 122 -9.27 5.39 11.47
N ALA A 123 -8.66 4.33 10.93
CA ALA A 123 -7.57 4.41 9.96
C ALA A 123 -7.87 3.54 8.74
N PHE A 124 -7.97 4.13 7.56
CA PHE A 124 -8.31 3.44 6.31
C PHE A 124 -7.20 3.57 5.28
N THR A 125 -6.97 2.51 4.51
CA THR A 125 -6.14 2.58 3.30
C THR A 125 -6.89 1.92 2.15
N GLY A 126 -7.03 2.60 1.02
CA GLY A 126 -7.77 2.08 -0.12
C GLY A 126 -8.16 3.15 -1.15
N SER A 127 -9.33 3.01 -1.76
CA SER A 127 -9.76 3.91 -2.84
C SER A 127 -10.25 5.25 -2.32
N THR A 128 -10.01 6.33 -3.08
CA THR A 128 -10.46 7.69 -2.74
C THR A 128 -11.98 7.80 -2.51
N PRO A 129 -12.86 7.17 -3.31
CA PRO A 129 -14.30 7.21 -3.05
C PRO A 129 -14.68 6.60 -1.69
N VAL A 130 -14.07 5.46 -1.32
CA VAL A 130 -14.31 4.84 -0.02
C VAL A 130 -13.69 5.67 1.11
N GLY A 131 -12.50 6.24 0.90
CA GLY A 131 -11.87 7.15 1.87
C GLY A 131 -12.75 8.35 2.22
N ARG A 132 -13.42 8.95 1.23
CA ARG A 132 -14.39 10.03 1.47
C ARG A 132 -15.56 9.57 2.34
N HIS A 133 -16.07 8.37 2.09
CA HIS A 133 -17.14 7.78 2.91
C HIS A 133 -16.68 7.55 4.36
N ILE A 134 -15.49 6.97 4.56
CA ILE A 134 -14.92 6.76 5.90
C ILE A 134 -14.76 8.08 6.65
N LEU A 135 -14.30 9.15 5.98
CA LEU A 135 -14.18 10.48 6.58
C LEU A 135 -15.55 11.03 6.99
N ALA A 136 -16.60 10.81 6.20
CA ALA A 136 -17.95 11.21 6.55
C ALA A 136 -18.46 10.47 7.81
N CYS A 137 -18.28 9.15 7.88
CA CYS A 137 -18.64 8.37 9.08
C CYS A 137 -17.87 8.82 10.32
N ALA A 138 -16.58 9.15 10.18
CA ALA A 138 -15.78 9.66 11.27
C ALA A 138 -16.25 11.03 11.78
N ALA A 139 -16.71 11.90 10.86
CA ALA A 139 -17.26 13.20 11.21
C ALA A 139 -18.57 13.07 12.01
N GLU A 140 -19.45 12.14 11.65
CA GLU A 140 -20.70 11.85 12.40
C GLU A 140 -20.42 11.42 13.85
N ASN A 141 -19.30 10.72 14.08
CA ASN A 141 -18.88 10.28 15.40
C ASN A 141 -17.92 11.24 16.11
N ILE A 142 -17.49 12.32 15.44
CA ILE A 142 -16.48 13.28 15.94
C ILE A 142 -15.20 12.58 16.42
N ILE A 143 -14.71 11.62 15.62
CA ILE A 143 -13.47 10.89 15.91
C ILE A 143 -12.37 11.23 14.89
N PRO A 144 -11.09 11.20 15.29
CA PRO A 144 -9.98 11.33 14.35
C PRO A 144 -10.01 10.24 13.27
N ALA A 145 -9.72 10.65 12.04
CA ALA A 145 -9.58 9.74 10.90
C ALA A 145 -8.24 9.95 10.19
N THR A 146 -7.62 8.85 9.78
CA THR A 146 -6.44 8.88 8.89
C THR A 146 -6.76 8.05 7.64
N VAL A 147 -6.54 8.62 6.46
CA VAL A 147 -6.80 7.94 5.20
C VAL A 147 -5.56 7.97 4.32
N GLU A 148 -5.17 6.81 3.81
CA GLU A 148 -4.12 6.65 2.80
C GLU A 148 -4.77 6.17 1.50
N LEU A 149 -4.67 6.95 0.43
CA LEU A 149 -5.49 6.80 -0.76
C LEU A 149 -4.65 6.60 -2.02
N GLY A 150 -5.32 6.37 -3.16
CA GLY A 150 -4.65 6.24 -4.45
C GLY A 150 -4.02 7.55 -4.92
N GLY A 151 -2.94 7.44 -5.69
CA GLY A 151 -2.25 8.56 -6.31
C GLY A 151 -2.11 8.43 -7.83
N LYS A 152 -1.64 9.52 -8.44
CA LYS A 152 -1.18 9.55 -9.85
C LYS A 152 0.20 10.20 -9.89
N SER A 153 1.15 9.59 -9.18
CA SER A 153 2.46 10.16 -8.89
C SER A 153 3.25 10.46 -10.16
N PRO A 154 3.75 11.69 -10.34
CA PRO A 154 4.67 12.01 -11.42
C PRO A 154 6.09 11.56 -11.05
N ASN A 155 6.81 11.07 -12.04
CA ASN A 155 8.26 10.93 -12.02
C ASN A 155 8.84 11.86 -13.08
N ILE A 156 9.80 12.70 -12.71
CA ILE A 156 10.24 13.86 -13.51
C ILE A 156 11.73 13.70 -13.83
N TYR A 157 12.05 13.68 -15.12
CA TYR A 157 13.40 13.46 -15.63
C TYR A 157 13.86 14.69 -16.41
N PHE A 158 14.83 15.41 -15.83
CA PHE A 158 15.48 16.56 -16.44
C PHE A 158 16.58 16.14 -17.42
N ALA A 159 17.03 17.06 -18.27
CA ALA A 159 18.02 16.77 -19.31
C ALA A 159 19.36 16.26 -18.75
N ASP A 160 19.78 16.77 -17.59
CA ASP A 160 21.02 16.41 -16.91
C ASP A 160 21.04 14.95 -16.41
N VAL A 161 19.90 14.26 -16.41
CA VAL A 161 19.85 12.83 -16.09
C VAL A 161 20.75 12.02 -17.01
N MET A 162 20.81 12.39 -18.29
CA MET A 162 21.63 11.68 -19.29
C MET A 162 23.10 12.13 -19.32
N ASP A 163 23.45 13.18 -18.56
CA ASP A 163 24.84 13.63 -18.40
C ASP A 163 25.55 12.92 -17.23
N GLY A 164 24.80 12.16 -16.43
CA GLY A 164 25.33 11.38 -15.33
C GLY A 164 26.12 10.15 -15.76
N GLU A 165 26.80 9.54 -14.79
CA GLU A 165 27.46 8.25 -14.98
C GLU A 165 26.45 7.16 -15.37
N GLU A 166 26.90 6.15 -16.11
CA GLU A 166 26.04 5.07 -16.61
C GLU A 166 25.22 4.40 -15.50
N GLU A 167 25.80 4.21 -14.32
CA GLU A 167 25.13 3.63 -13.14
C GLU A 167 23.96 4.50 -12.65
N PHE A 168 24.10 5.83 -12.73
CA PHE A 168 23.05 6.77 -12.37
C PHE A 168 21.92 6.76 -13.41
N ILE A 169 22.27 6.76 -14.69
CA ILE A 169 21.30 6.65 -15.80
C ILE A 169 20.49 5.36 -15.64
N GLU A 170 21.14 4.23 -15.40
CA GLU A 170 20.47 2.94 -15.21
C GLU A 170 19.51 2.95 -14.01
N LYS A 171 19.88 3.62 -12.90
CA LYS A 171 19.00 3.80 -11.74
C LYS A 171 17.80 4.69 -12.05
N ALA A 172 17.99 5.75 -12.84
CA ALA A 172 16.88 6.60 -13.30
C ALA A 172 15.90 5.82 -14.19
N VAL A 173 16.42 5.00 -15.11
CA VAL A 173 15.61 4.10 -15.95
C VAL A 173 14.86 3.08 -15.09
N GLU A 174 15.52 2.43 -14.14
CA GLU A 174 14.88 1.52 -13.16
C GLU A 174 13.77 2.23 -12.38
N GLY A 175 13.97 3.50 -12.02
CA GLY A 175 12.96 4.33 -11.36
C GLY A 175 11.64 4.42 -12.12
N LEU A 176 11.66 4.41 -13.47
CA LEU A 176 10.44 4.33 -14.27
C LEU A 176 9.88 2.91 -14.34
N VAL A 177 10.76 1.91 -14.51
CA VAL A 177 10.37 0.49 -14.59
C VAL A 177 9.73 0.00 -13.29
N LEU A 178 10.03 0.61 -12.14
CA LEU A 178 9.32 0.37 -10.88
C LEU A 178 7.81 0.65 -10.96
N GLY A 179 7.31 1.31 -12.00
CA GLY A 179 5.87 1.39 -12.30
C GLY A 179 5.18 0.02 -12.43
N PHE A 180 5.94 -1.02 -12.75
CA PHE A 180 5.46 -2.40 -12.85
C PHE A 180 5.58 -3.20 -11.54
N PHE A 181 6.25 -2.65 -10.52
CA PHE A 181 6.39 -3.32 -9.22
C PHE A 181 5.03 -3.65 -8.62
N ASN A 182 4.87 -4.86 -8.11
CA ASN A 182 3.60 -5.38 -7.59
C ASN A 182 2.44 -5.16 -8.58
N GLN A 183 2.67 -5.50 -9.86
CA GLN A 183 1.70 -5.38 -10.94
C GLN A 183 1.21 -3.94 -11.20
N GLY A 184 1.91 -2.94 -10.69
CA GLY A 184 1.46 -1.54 -10.67
C GLY A 184 0.35 -1.27 -9.64
N GLU A 185 -0.02 -2.25 -8.82
CA GLU A 185 -1.03 -2.18 -7.76
C GLU A 185 -0.44 -1.50 -6.50
N VAL A 186 0.13 -0.31 -6.68
CA VAL A 186 0.81 0.49 -5.64
C VAL A 186 0.25 1.91 -5.65
N CYS A 187 -0.22 2.40 -4.50
CA CYS A 187 -0.83 3.73 -4.39
C CYS A 187 0.10 4.87 -4.85
N THR A 188 1.40 4.69 -4.64
CA THR A 188 2.46 5.64 -5.01
C THR A 188 3.14 5.32 -6.34
N CYS A 189 2.59 4.39 -7.15
CA CYS A 189 3.15 3.99 -8.43
C CYS A 189 3.50 5.20 -9.31
N PRO A 190 4.73 5.26 -9.89
CA PRO A 190 5.18 6.33 -10.80
C PRO A 190 4.45 6.26 -12.14
N SER A 191 3.15 6.51 -12.12
CA SER A 191 2.21 6.25 -13.20
C SER A 191 2.11 7.38 -14.23
N ARG A 192 2.95 8.41 -14.11
CA ARG A 192 3.20 9.45 -15.11
C ARG A 192 4.69 9.75 -15.16
N ALA A 193 5.32 9.61 -16.32
CA ALA A 193 6.68 10.07 -16.55
C ALA A 193 6.64 11.41 -17.30
N LEU A 194 7.29 12.43 -16.76
CA LEU A 194 7.53 13.70 -17.43
C LEU A 194 9.02 13.74 -17.77
N ILE A 195 9.34 13.58 -19.05
CA ILE A 195 10.73 13.45 -19.52
C ILE A 195 11.06 14.67 -20.37
N HIS A 196 12.20 15.30 -20.11
CA HIS A 196 12.66 16.44 -20.89
C HIS A 196 12.86 16.05 -22.36
N GLU A 197 12.41 16.90 -23.28
CA GLU A 197 12.33 16.59 -24.72
C GLU A 197 13.68 16.15 -25.31
N SER A 198 14.79 16.76 -24.87
CA SER A 198 16.14 16.48 -25.37
C SER A 198 16.65 15.07 -25.05
N ILE A 199 16.07 14.41 -24.03
CA ILE A 199 16.48 13.07 -23.59
C ILE A 199 15.40 12.00 -23.82
N TYR A 200 14.21 12.39 -24.31
CA TYR A 200 13.07 11.49 -24.41
C TYR A 200 13.39 10.18 -25.14
N GLU A 201 13.88 10.29 -26.38
CA GLU A 201 14.19 9.13 -27.22
C GLU A 201 15.27 8.21 -26.61
N PRO A 202 16.48 8.69 -26.24
CA PRO A 202 17.50 7.81 -25.68
C PRO A 202 17.11 7.24 -24.32
N PHE A 203 16.38 7.98 -23.49
CA PHE A 203 15.91 7.48 -22.19
C PHE A 203 14.83 6.40 -22.38
N MET A 204 13.82 6.65 -23.22
CA MET A 204 12.74 5.69 -23.47
C MET A 204 13.23 4.41 -24.16
N ALA A 205 14.24 4.48 -25.02
CA ALA A 205 14.87 3.29 -25.61
C ALA A 205 15.42 2.35 -24.52
N ARG A 206 16.11 2.90 -23.50
CA ARG A 206 16.61 2.13 -22.36
C ARG A 206 15.49 1.58 -21.48
N VAL A 207 14.44 2.37 -21.24
CA VAL A 207 13.25 1.93 -20.49
C VAL A 207 12.59 0.74 -21.18
N MET A 208 12.37 0.82 -22.49
CA MET A 208 11.74 -0.26 -23.27
C MET A 208 12.60 -1.53 -23.29
N ALA A 209 13.92 -1.39 -23.37
CA ALA A 209 14.83 -2.53 -23.25
C ALA A 209 14.66 -3.27 -21.91
N LYS A 210 14.52 -2.54 -20.79
CA LYS A 210 14.26 -3.16 -19.48
C LYS A 210 12.84 -3.72 -19.36
N VAL A 211 11.82 -3.04 -19.87
CA VAL A 211 10.44 -3.54 -19.83
C VAL A 211 10.31 -4.87 -20.58
N ALA A 212 10.99 -5.03 -21.71
CA ALA A 212 11.00 -6.28 -22.49
C ALA A 212 11.56 -7.49 -21.72
N GLN A 213 12.37 -7.25 -20.67
CA GLN A 213 12.96 -8.29 -19.83
C GLN A 213 12.03 -8.77 -18.71
N ILE A 214 10.87 -8.13 -18.52
CA ILE A 214 9.92 -8.45 -17.44
C ILE A 214 9.28 -9.82 -17.68
N ARG A 215 9.59 -10.77 -16.79
CA ARG A 215 9.02 -12.12 -16.79
C ARG A 215 7.73 -12.16 -15.97
N ARG A 216 6.66 -12.64 -16.60
CA ARG A 216 5.35 -12.82 -15.98
C ARG A 216 5.06 -14.31 -15.83
N GLY A 217 4.40 -14.73 -14.76
CA GLY A 217 4.18 -16.14 -14.53
C GLY A 217 3.55 -16.48 -13.18
N ASP A 218 3.73 -17.73 -12.78
CA ASP A 218 3.33 -18.24 -11.47
C ASP A 218 4.16 -17.54 -10.36
N PRO A 219 3.53 -16.92 -9.35
CA PRO A 219 4.26 -16.33 -8.23
C PRO A 219 5.08 -17.32 -7.39
N PHE A 220 4.91 -18.64 -7.55
CA PHE A 220 5.75 -19.67 -6.93
C PHE A 220 7.00 -20.01 -7.74
N ASP A 221 7.09 -19.58 -9.00
CA ASP A 221 8.30 -19.69 -9.81
C ASP A 221 9.28 -18.55 -9.44
N THR A 222 10.52 -18.92 -9.10
CA THR A 222 11.57 -17.96 -8.71
C THR A 222 12.02 -17.06 -9.86
N ASP A 223 11.75 -17.44 -11.11
CA ASP A 223 12.07 -16.63 -12.29
C ASP A 223 10.96 -15.62 -12.63
N THR A 224 9.79 -15.71 -12.00
CA THR A 224 8.69 -14.76 -12.19
C THR A 224 9.01 -13.43 -11.53
N MET A 225 8.95 -12.34 -12.31
CA MET A 225 9.08 -10.98 -11.80
C MET A 225 7.73 -10.35 -11.44
N ILE A 226 6.67 -10.70 -12.18
CA ILE A 226 5.33 -10.11 -12.03
C ILE A 226 4.25 -11.19 -12.12
N GLY A 227 3.35 -11.21 -11.13
CA GLY A 227 2.22 -12.13 -11.07
C GLY A 227 0.93 -11.58 -11.72
N ALA A 228 -0.19 -12.25 -11.44
CA ALA A 228 -1.52 -11.81 -11.88
C ALA A 228 -2.05 -10.63 -11.05
N GLN A 229 -3.03 -9.91 -11.60
CA GLN A 229 -3.81 -8.92 -10.85
C GLN A 229 -4.63 -9.58 -9.75
N ALA A 230 -4.91 -8.84 -8.67
CA ALA A 230 -5.56 -9.41 -7.49
C ALA A 230 -7.00 -9.91 -7.69
N SER A 231 -7.73 -9.42 -8.70
CA SER A 231 -9.10 -9.85 -8.97
C SER A 231 -9.57 -9.51 -10.37
N ARG A 232 -10.63 -10.21 -10.82
CA ARG A 232 -11.23 -9.99 -12.14
C ARG A 232 -11.70 -8.55 -12.31
N GLN A 233 -12.26 -7.97 -11.24
CA GLN A 233 -12.69 -6.58 -11.22
C GLN A 233 -11.53 -5.59 -11.47
N GLN A 234 -10.36 -5.81 -10.86
CA GLN A 234 -9.19 -4.94 -11.11
C GLN A 234 -8.69 -5.11 -12.54
N PHE A 235 -8.58 -6.35 -13.01
CA PHE A 235 -8.17 -6.66 -14.36
C PHE A 235 -9.06 -5.98 -15.42
N ASP A 236 -10.38 -6.16 -15.34
CA ASP A 236 -11.31 -5.55 -16.30
C ASP A 236 -11.27 -4.01 -16.22
N LYS A 237 -11.08 -3.45 -15.02
CA LYS A 237 -10.91 -2.00 -14.84
C LYS A 237 -9.64 -1.49 -15.50
N ILE A 238 -8.51 -2.18 -15.38
CA ILE A 238 -7.25 -1.78 -16.02
C ILE A 238 -7.39 -1.84 -17.55
N LEU A 239 -7.94 -2.93 -18.09
CA LEU A 239 -8.23 -3.04 -19.53
C LEU A 239 -9.14 -1.92 -20.02
N SER A 240 -10.14 -1.50 -19.24
CA SER A 240 -11.00 -0.38 -19.60
C SER A 240 -10.23 0.95 -19.73
N TYR A 241 -9.24 1.21 -18.88
CA TYR A 241 -8.38 2.39 -19.00
C TYR A 241 -7.44 2.33 -20.21
N ILE A 242 -6.94 1.15 -20.55
CA ILE A 242 -6.12 0.96 -21.76
C ILE A 242 -6.97 1.22 -23.01
N LYS A 243 -8.23 0.78 -23.01
CA LYS A 243 -9.19 1.09 -24.09
C LYS A 243 -9.41 2.59 -24.22
N ILE A 244 -9.66 3.30 -23.10
CA ILE A 244 -9.80 4.76 -23.09
C ILE A 244 -8.55 5.43 -23.68
N ALA A 245 -7.35 4.99 -23.28
CA ALA A 245 -6.11 5.54 -23.82
C ALA A 245 -6.02 5.40 -25.35
N ARG A 246 -6.45 4.27 -25.92
CA ARG A 246 -6.51 4.08 -27.39
C ARG A 246 -7.55 5.00 -28.05
N GLU A 247 -8.74 5.10 -27.45
CA GLU A 247 -9.85 5.92 -27.96
C GLU A 247 -9.53 7.42 -27.94
N GLU A 248 -8.76 7.88 -26.95
CA GLU A 248 -8.29 9.26 -26.83
C GLU A 248 -7.03 9.57 -27.65
N GLY A 249 -6.53 8.59 -28.44
CA GLY A 249 -5.38 8.77 -29.34
C GLY A 249 -4.01 8.56 -28.69
N GLY A 250 -3.96 7.98 -27.50
CA GLY A 250 -2.71 7.57 -26.85
C GLY A 250 -2.03 6.41 -27.57
N GLN A 251 -0.69 6.44 -27.64
CA GLN A 251 0.11 5.39 -28.24
C GLN A 251 0.50 4.33 -27.21
N ILE A 252 0.16 3.06 -27.48
CA ILE A 252 0.59 1.93 -26.66
C ILE A 252 1.93 1.42 -27.21
N LEU A 253 3.02 1.67 -26.50
CA LEU A 253 4.37 1.29 -26.93
C LEU A 253 4.66 -0.21 -26.72
N THR A 254 4.05 -0.83 -25.72
CA THR A 254 4.19 -2.26 -25.42
C THR A 254 2.99 -2.77 -24.64
N GLY A 255 2.70 -4.06 -24.76
CA GLY A 255 1.62 -4.70 -24.02
C GLY A 255 0.24 -4.16 -24.36
N GLY A 256 -0.59 -3.93 -23.34
CA GLY A 256 -1.90 -3.30 -23.50
C GLY A 256 -3.05 -4.28 -23.73
N GLU A 257 -2.82 -5.57 -23.57
CA GLU A 257 -3.82 -6.62 -23.73
C GLU A 257 -3.72 -7.67 -22.61
N ARG A 258 -4.57 -8.70 -22.69
CA ARG A 258 -4.44 -9.87 -21.84
C ARG A 258 -3.25 -10.70 -22.28
N ALA A 259 -2.42 -11.14 -21.35
CA ALA A 259 -1.40 -12.16 -21.61
C ALA A 259 -1.99 -13.56 -21.40
N SER A 260 -1.71 -14.48 -22.32
CA SER A 260 -1.80 -15.93 -22.12
C SER A 260 -0.37 -16.45 -22.10
N ILE A 261 0.03 -17.06 -20.97
CA ILE A 261 1.42 -17.47 -20.73
C ILE A 261 1.56 -18.99 -20.81
N ALA A 262 0.65 -19.73 -20.18
CA ALA A 262 0.56 -21.18 -20.23
C ALA A 262 -0.89 -21.60 -19.98
N ALA A 263 -1.30 -22.77 -20.50
CA ALA A 263 -2.67 -23.27 -20.36
C ALA A 263 -3.11 -23.39 -18.88
N GLU A 264 -2.18 -23.72 -17.98
CA GLU A 264 -2.41 -23.83 -16.53
C GLU A 264 -2.67 -22.46 -15.87
N LEU A 265 -2.21 -21.38 -16.51
CA LEU A 265 -2.34 -19.99 -16.06
C LEU A 265 -3.37 -19.20 -16.89
N ASP A 266 -4.14 -19.84 -17.78
CA ASP A 266 -5.12 -19.16 -18.63
C ASP A 266 -6.32 -18.61 -17.85
N ASN A 267 -6.55 -19.07 -16.63
CA ASN A 267 -7.49 -18.46 -15.69
C ASN A 267 -6.86 -17.26 -14.94
N GLY A 268 -5.55 -17.07 -15.07
CA GLY A 268 -4.81 -15.93 -14.55
C GLY A 268 -5.21 -14.61 -15.21
N LEU A 269 -5.10 -13.54 -14.43
CA LEU A 269 -5.43 -12.17 -14.81
C LEU A 269 -4.14 -11.41 -15.10
N LEU A 270 -3.46 -11.81 -16.16
CA LEU A 270 -2.14 -11.30 -16.54
C LEU A 270 -2.27 -10.30 -17.69
N HIS A 271 -1.52 -9.20 -17.63
CA HIS A 271 -1.44 -8.22 -18.71
C HIS A 271 -0.22 -8.49 -19.61
N SER A 272 -0.32 -8.17 -20.90
CA SER A 272 0.84 -8.12 -21.78
C SER A 272 1.77 -6.96 -21.38
N ALA A 273 3.07 -7.23 -21.30
CA ALA A 273 4.12 -6.24 -21.06
C ALA A 273 5.15 -6.19 -22.20
N ASN A 274 5.09 -7.18 -23.10
CA ASN A 274 5.89 -7.25 -24.33
C ASN A 274 4.97 -6.95 -25.54
N PRO A 275 5.55 -6.58 -26.69
CA PRO A 275 4.80 -6.35 -27.92
C PRO A 275 4.15 -7.63 -28.49
N ASP A 276 4.65 -8.81 -28.10
CA ASP A 276 4.18 -10.14 -28.49
C ASP A 276 3.29 -10.79 -27.41
#